data_AF-P11933-F1
#
_entry.id   AF-P11933-F1
#
_cell.length_a   1.000
_cell.length_b   1.000
_cell.length_c   1.000
_cell.angle_alpha   90.00
_cell.angle_beta   90.00
_cell.angle_gamma   90.00
#
_symmetry.space_group_name_H-M   'P 1'
#
loop_
_entity.id
_entity.type
_entity.pdbx_description
1 polymer ?
#
loop_
_entity_poly.entity_id
_entity_poly.type
_entity_poly.pdbx_seq_one_letter_code
_entity_poly.pdbx_strand_id
1 'polypeptide(L)'
;MKSLQKGFTLIELMIVVAIIGILAAFAIPAYNDYIARTQVSEGVSLADGLKIRIADNLQDGKCTSEGDPASGEVGNTDMGKYALATIEGTPDANLAGLTPKDPNGCKVKIEYGKGTAGDNISPLIKGQMLVLNQLVNGSYDKDSSSTVKPKFLPKALKEATP
;
A
#
# COMPACT_ATOMS: atom_id res chain seq x y z
N MET A 1 -25.80 8.19 56.42
CA MET A 1 -24.89 7.07 56.05
C MET A 1 -23.48 7.64 55.90
N LYS A 2 -22.45 7.04 56.51
CA LYS A 2 -21.06 7.46 56.23
C LYS A 2 -20.66 6.91 54.87
N SER A 3 -20.24 7.79 53.96
CA SER A 3 -19.65 7.38 52.67
C SER A 3 -18.40 6.55 52.95
N LEU A 4 -18.37 5.30 52.48
CA LEU A 4 -17.17 4.47 52.52
C LEU A 4 -16.21 5.00 51.44
N GLN A 5 -15.18 5.73 51.87
CA GLN A 5 -14.17 6.33 51.01
C GLN A 5 -13.24 5.25 50.42
N LYS A 6 -13.75 4.52 49.42
CA LYS A 6 -13.02 3.49 48.66
C LYS A 6 -12.07 4.14 47.65
N GLY A 7 -10.94 4.63 48.13
CA GLY A 7 -9.82 5.05 47.28
C GLY A 7 -8.88 3.89 46.96
N PHE A 8 -8.21 3.94 45.80
CA PHE A 8 -7.03 3.13 45.54
C PHE A 8 -5.84 3.66 46.34
N THR A 9 -4.91 2.78 46.71
CA THR A 9 -3.64 3.19 47.30
C THR A 9 -2.65 3.68 46.23
N LEU A 10 -1.69 4.53 46.63
CA LEU A 10 -0.64 4.99 45.71
C LEU A 10 0.24 3.84 45.21
N ILE A 11 0.49 2.82 46.04
CA ILE A 11 1.31 1.66 45.67
C ILE A 11 0.62 0.77 44.62
N GLU A 12 -0.69 0.56 44.72
CA GLU A 12 -1.47 -0.13 43.68
C GLU A 12 -1.41 0.63 42.35
N LEU A 13 -1.59 1.96 42.38
CA LEU A 13 -1.53 2.79 41.18
C LEU A 13 -0.15 2.72 40.50
N MET A 14 0.94 2.74 41.28
CA MET A 14 2.31 2.59 40.75
C MET A 14 2.53 1.22 40.09
N ILE A 15 2.02 0.13 40.68
CA ILE A 15 2.10 -1.22 40.11
C ILE A 15 1.32 -1.29 38.79
N VAL A 16 0.11 -0.71 38.73
CA VAL A 16 -0.70 -0.64 37.51
C VAL A 16 0.04 0.10 36.39
N VAL A 17 0.66 1.26 36.69
CA VAL A 17 1.46 2.03 35.71
C VAL A 17 2.65 1.22 35.22
N ALA A 18 3.35 0.48 36.09
CA ALA A 18 4.47 -0.37 35.70
C ALA A 18 4.05 -1.49 34.73
N ILE A 19 2.91 -2.16 34.99
CA ILE A 19 2.37 -3.20 34.12
C ILE A 19 1.96 -2.60 32.75
N ILE A 20 1.29 -1.45 32.74
CA ILE A 20 0.92 -0.75 31.50
C ILE A 20 2.17 -0.39 30.68
N GLY A 21 3.24 0.10 31.33
CA GLY A 21 4.50 0.42 30.67
C GLY A 21 5.16 -0.77 29.98
N ILE A 22 5.18 -1.95 30.64
CA ILE A 22 5.72 -3.19 30.07
C ILE A 22 4.91 -3.63 28.84
N LEU A 23 3.58 -3.59 28.92
CA LEU A 23 2.70 -3.96 27.80
C LEU A 23 2.86 -2.99 26.62
N ALA A 24 2.93 -1.67 26.90
CA ALA A 24 3.10 -0.63 25.89
C ALA A 24 4.39 -0.79 25.08
N ALA A 25 5.49 -1.24 25.71
CA ALA A 25 6.78 -1.42 25.06
C ALA A 25 6.74 -2.39 23.86
N PHE A 26 5.91 -3.44 23.92
CA PHE A 26 5.70 -4.38 22.81
C PHE A 26 4.51 -4.00 21.93
N ALA A 27 3.43 -3.46 22.53
CA ALA A 27 2.21 -3.11 21.80
C ALA A 27 2.41 -1.94 20.83
N ILE A 28 3.18 -0.90 21.19
CA ILE A 28 3.37 0.29 20.35
C ILE A 28 4.14 -0.05 19.05
N PRO A 29 5.29 -0.75 19.06
CA PRO A 29 5.96 -1.17 17.82
C PRO A 29 5.09 -2.08 16.96
N ALA A 30 4.36 -3.03 17.57
CA ALA A 30 3.47 -3.93 16.84
C ALA A 30 2.30 -3.19 16.17
N TYR A 31 1.71 -2.22 16.85
CA TYR A 31 0.66 -1.36 16.32
C TYR A 31 1.16 -0.49 15.15
N ASN A 32 2.35 0.12 15.29
CA ASN A 32 2.95 0.91 14.21
C ASN A 32 3.23 0.06 12.95
N ASP A 33 3.69 -1.18 13.14
CA ASP A 33 3.88 -2.16 12.07
C ASP A 33 2.56 -2.61 11.43
N TYR A 34 1.46 -2.65 12.20
CA TYR A 34 0.12 -2.94 11.69
C TYR A 34 -0.43 -1.77 10.86
N ILE A 35 -0.36 -0.53 11.36
CA ILE A 35 -0.79 0.67 10.63
C ILE A 35 -0.03 0.80 9.29
N ALA A 36 1.28 0.55 9.30
CA ALA A 36 2.09 0.53 8.07
C ALA A 36 1.58 -0.52 7.04
N ARG A 37 1.21 -1.73 7.49
CA ARG A 37 0.63 -2.78 6.60
C ARG A 37 -0.72 -2.36 6.03
N THR A 38 -1.60 -1.80 6.86
CA THR A 38 -2.93 -1.35 6.44
C THR A 38 -2.85 -0.22 5.42
N GLN A 39 -1.94 0.74 5.62
CA GLN A 39 -1.69 1.82 4.67
C GLN A 39 -1.06 1.33 3.37
N VAL A 40 -0.12 0.37 3.43
CA VAL A 40 0.43 -0.29 2.23
C VAL A 40 -0.66 -1.02 1.45
N SER A 41 -1.56 -1.72 2.14
CA SER A 41 -2.65 -2.47 1.51
C SER A 41 -3.65 -1.58 0.75
N GLU A 42 -3.91 -0.35 1.21
CA GLU A 42 -4.74 0.60 0.43
C GLU A 42 -4.11 0.85 -0.94
N GLY A 43 -2.80 1.12 -0.99
CA GLY A 43 -2.08 1.35 -2.25
C GLY A 43 -2.18 0.19 -3.23
N VAL A 44 -2.19 -1.06 -2.74
CA VAL A 44 -2.41 -2.26 -3.57
C VAL A 44 -3.85 -2.31 -4.09
N SER A 45 -4.84 -1.94 -3.27
CA SER A 45 -6.24 -1.84 -3.72
C SER A 45 -6.48 -0.72 -4.74
N LEU A 46 -5.70 0.38 -4.70
CA LEU A 46 -5.70 1.38 -5.77
C LEU A 46 -5.18 0.78 -7.09
N ALA A 47 -4.09 0.01 -7.04
CA ALA A 47 -3.56 -0.67 -8.21
C ALA A 47 -4.56 -1.68 -8.79
N ASP A 48 -5.30 -2.42 -7.95
CA ASP A 48 -6.38 -3.30 -8.42
C ASP A 48 -7.48 -2.53 -9.17
N GLY A 49 -7.80 -1.29 -8.76
CA GLY A 49 -8.75 -0.41 -9.47
C GLY A 49 -8.24 0.05 -10.85
N LEU A 50 -6.94 0.27 -11.00
CA LEU A 50 -6.31 0.69 -12.25
C LEU A 50 -6.24 -0.42 -13.31
N LYS A 51 -6.49 -1.70 -12.96
CA LYS A 51 -6.44 -2.83 -13.91
C LYS A 51 -7.32 -2.66 -15.14
N ILE A 52 -8.53 -2.10 -14.96
CA ILE A 52 -9.48 -1.88 -16.07
C ILE A 52 -8.90 -0.85 -17.05
N ARG A 53 -8.38 0.27 -16.56
CA ARG A 53 -7.73 1.30 -17.40
C ARG A 53 -6.53 0.74 -18.17
N ILE A 54 -5.72 -0.13 -17.54
CA ILE A 54 -4.61 -0.79 -18.25
C ILE A 54 -5.15 -1.71 -19.36
N ALA A 55 -6.22 -2.46 -19.11
CA ALA A 55 -6.84 -3.34 -20.11
C ALA A 55 -7.48 -2.56 -21.28
N ASP A 56 -8.01 -1.37 -21.04
CA ASP A 56 -8.49 -0.46 -22.07
C ASP A 56 -7.32 0.13 -22.87
N ASN A 57 -6.31 0.71 -22.20
CA ASN A 57 -5.12 1.30 -22.82
C ASN A 57 -4.32 0.29 -23.69
N LEU A 58 -4.32 -0.99 -23.30
CA LEU A 58 -3.66 -2.06 -24.04
C LEU A 58 -4.32 -2.35 -25.40
N GLN A 59 -5.59 -1.98 -25.60
CA GLN A 59 -6.25 -2.06 -26.91
C GLN A 59 -5.66 -1.05 -27.90
N ASP A 60 -5.19 0.10 -27.41
CA ASP A 60 -4.44 1.11 -28.17
C ASP A 60 -2.92 0.85 -28.22
N GLY A 61 -2.46 -0.30 -27.71
CA GLY A 61 -1.05 -0.65 -27.68
C GLY A 61 -0.22 0.18 -26.70
N LYS A 62 -0.83 0.72 -25.64
CA LYS A 62 -0.19 1.55 -24.61
C LYS A 62 -0.45 1.00 -23.21
N CYS A 63 0.36 1.42 -22.24
CA CYS A 63 0.02 1.24 -20.82
C CYS A 63 -0.77 2.43 -20.28
N THR A 64 -0.51 3.62 -20.82
CA THR A 64 -1.00 4.90 -20.34
C THR A 64 -1.79 5.64 -21.40
N SER A 65 -2.81 6.38 -20.99
CA SER A 65 -3.53 7.32 -21.85
C SER A 65 -3.49 8.74 -21.28
N GLU A 66 -3.84 9.74 -22.08
CA GLU A 66 -3.99 11.11 -21.60
C GLU A 66 -5.42 11.29 -21.11
N GLY A 67 -5.59 11.70 -19.84
CA GLY A 67 -6.93 11.92 -19.30
C GLY A 67 -7.56 13.18 -19.89
N ASP A 68 -8.73 13.04 -20.50
CA ASP A 68 -9.52 14.14 -21.06
C ASP A 68 -10.87 14.27 -20.33
N PRO A 69 -11.08 15.34 -19.53
CA PRO A 69 -12.36 15.63 -18.89
C PRO A 69 -13.53 15.84 -19.87
N ALA A 70 -13.28 16.15 -21.15
CA ALA A 70 -14.33 16.35 -22.16
C ALA A 70 -14.87 15.03 -22.73
N SER A 71 -14.01 14.01 -22.88
CA SER A 71 -14.43 12.64 -23.22
C SER A 71 -14.90 11.82 -22.01
N GLY A 72 -14.49 12.23 -20.80
CA GLY A 72 -14.65 11.46 -19.56
C GLY A 72 -13.54 10.43 -19.35
N GLU A 73 -12.48 10.45 -20.16
CA GLU A 73 -11.34 9.57 -20.05
C GLU A 73 -10.55 9.86 -18.77
N VAL A 74 -10.54 8.88 -17.87
CA VAL A 74 -9.86 9.01 -16.58
C VAL A 74 -8.39 8.64 -16.76
N GLY A 75 -7.51 9.60 -16.54
CA GLY A 75 -6.07 9.41 -16.72
C GLY A 75 -5.43 8.39 -15.76
N ASN A 76 -4.11 8.28 -15.87
CA ASN A 76 -3.30 7.19 -15.31
C ASN A 76 -3.23 7.09 -13.78
N THR A 77 -3.88 7.98 -13.03
CA THR A 77 -3.66 8.12 -11.58
C THR A 77 -4.93 7.88 -10.77
N ASP A 78 -4.81 7.12 -9.68
CA ASP A 78 -5.81 7.05 -8.62
C ASP A 78 -5.21 7.44 -7.27
N MET A 79 -5.87 8.39 -6.58
CA MET A 79 -5.41 8.95 -5.32
C MET A 79 -6.22 8.38 -4.15
N GLY A 80 -5.57 7.58 -3.31
CA GLY A 80 -6.13 7.13 -2.04
C GLY A 80 -5.86 8.11 -0.90
N LYS A 81 -6.07 7.66 0.33
CA LYS A 81 -5.76 8.45 1.52
C LYS A 81 -4.26 8.49 1.81
N TYR A 82 -3.56 7.37 1.69
CA TYR A 82 -2.17 7.21 2.11
C TYR A 82 -1.18 7.17 0.94
N ALA A 83 -1.66 6.96 -0.30
CA ALA A 83 -0.82 6.88 -1.48
C ALA A 83 -1.47 7.46 -2.74
N LEU A 84 -0.63 7.77 -3.74
CA LEU A 84 -1.01 7.97 -5.14
C LEU A 84 -0.56 6.74 -5.93
N ALA A 85 -1.46 6.09 -6.66
CA ALA A 85 -1.13 5.06 -7.62
C ALA A 85 -1.11 5.65 -9.04
N THR A 86 -0.10 5.32 -9.84
CA THR A 86 0.10 5.83 -11.20
C THR A 86 0.43 4.67 -12.14
N ILE A 87 -0.27 4.55 -13.26
CA ILE A 87 0.09 3.63 -14.34
C ILE A 87 1.32 4.18 -15.08
N GLU A 88 2.31 3.34 -15.33
CA GLU A 88 3.51 3.66 -16.09
C GLU A 88 3.97 2.45 -16.93
N GLY A 89 5.04 2.63 -17.70
CA GLY A 89 5.64 1.58 -18.53
C GLY A 89 5.23 1.65 -20.00
N THR A 90 5.54 0.59 -20.74
CA THR A 90 5.26 0.44 -22.17
C THR A 90 4.99 -1.04 -22.44
N PRO A 91 3.96 -1.42 -23.21
CA PRO A 91 3.65 -2.83 -23.41
C PRO A 91 4.81 -3.57 -24.06
N ASP A 92 4.99 -4.84 -23.69
CA ASP A 92 6.00 -5.69 -24.34
C ASP A 92 5.68 -5.84 -25.84
N ALA A 93 6.68 -5.66 -26.69
CA ALA A 93 6.52 -5.71 -28.14
C ALA A 93 6.05 -7.07 -28.67
N ASN A 94 6.10 -8.12 -27.85
CA ASN A 94 5.70 -9.48 -28.16
C ASN A 94 4.70 -10.04 -27.11
N LEU A 95 3.67 -9.27 -26.74
CA LEU A 95 2.59 -9.69 -25.84
C LEU A 95 2.04 -11.12 -26.14
N ALA A 96 1.95 -11.50 -27.41
CA ALA A 96 1.45 -12.81 -27.84
C ALA A 96 2.42 -13.99 -27.63
N GLY A 97 3.71 -13.71 -27.42
CA GLY A 97 4.74 -14.70 -27.10
C GLY A 97 4.96 -14.91 -25.59
N LEU A 98 4.32 -14.11 -24.75
CA LEU A 98 4.43 -14.18 -23.29
C LEU A 98 3.51 -15.24 -22.68
N THR A 99 3.91 -15.79 -21.53
CA THR A 99 3.05 -16.66 -20.72
C THR A 99 2.17 -15.85 -19.76
N PRO A 100 1.09 -16.42 -19.20
CA PRO A 100 0.23 -15.74 -18.23
C PRO A 100 0.92 -15.20 -16.96
N LYS A 101 2.17 -15.59 -16.70
CA LYS A 101 2.97 -15.17 -15.54
C LYS A 101 4.05 -14.16 -15.87
N ASP A 102 4.27 -13.83 -17.14
CA ASP A 102 5.28 -12.86 -17.52
C ASP A 102 4.71 -11.43 -17.43
N PRO A 103 5.54 -10.42 -17.08
CA PRO A 103 5.15 -9.02 -17.12
C PRO A 103 4.72 -8.59 -18.53
N ASN A 104 3.58 -7.90 -18.66
CA ASN A 104 3.10 -7.38 -19.95
C ASN A 104 3.73 -6.03 -20.34
N GLY A 105 4.68 -5.52 -19.54
CA GLY A 105 5.35 -4.23 -19.74
C GLY A 105 4.69 -3.03 -19.01
N CYS A 106 3.42 -3.15 -18.63
CA CYS A 106 2.70 -2.14 -17.85
C CYS A 106 2.95 -2.30 -16.35
N LYS A 107 3.03 -1.18 -15.65
CA LYS A 107 3.30 -1.13 -14.22
C LYS A 107 2.34 -0.19 -13.50
N VAL A 108 2.16 -0.41 -12.20
CA VAL A 108 1.56 0.56 -11.30
C VAL A 108 2.57 0.95 -10.22
N LYS A 109 2.92 2.23 -10.20
CA LYS A 109 3.77 2.84 -9.17
C LYS A 109 2.91 3.48 -8.10
N ILE A 110 3.10 3.05 -6.86
CA ILE A 110 2.38 3.52 -5.68
C ILE A 110 3.35 4.34 -4.82
N GLU A 111 3.06 5.62 -4.63
CA GLU A 111 3.90 6.55 -3.84
C GLU A 111 3.24 6.89 -2.51
N TYR A 112 3.82 6.39 -1.40
CA TYR A 112 3.26 6.57 -0.06
C TYR A 112 3.61 7.95 0.52
N GLY A 113 2.57 8.68 0.93
CA GLY A 113 2.63 10.08 1.35
C GLY A 113 2.19 11.07 0.27
N LYS A 114 1.70 10.56 -0.88
CA LYS A 114 1.14 11.35 -1.99
C LYS A 114 -0.40 11.30 -2.09
N GLY A 115 -1.05 10.56 -1.19
CA GLY A 115 -2.51 10.54 -1.07
C GLY A 115 -3.07 11.76 -0.33
N THR A 116 -4.38 11.79 -0.09
CA THR A 116 -5.08 12.95 0.51
C THR A 116 -4.68 13.29 1.96
N ALA A 117 -4.09 12.35 2.71
CA ALA A 117 -3.49 12.63 4.02
C ALA A 117 -2.11 13.33 3.93
N GLY A 118 -1.51 13.35 2.74
CA GLY A 118 -0.16 13.84 2.50
C GLY A 118 0.85 13.17 3.42
N ASP A 119 1.59 13.99 4.17
CA ASP A 119 2.62 13.56 5.10
C ASP A 119 2.11 12.87 6.38
N ASN A 120 0.80 12.88 6.65
CA ASN A 120 0.18 12.37 7.89
C ASN A 120 -0.07 10.84 7.83
N ILE A 121 0.99 10.09 7.55
CA ILE A 121 0.97 8.62 7.44
C ILE A 121 2.03 7.97 8.33
N SER A 122 2.11 6.65 8.34
CA SER A 122 3.13 5.95 9.15
C SER A 122 4.55 6.33 8.68
N PRO A 123 5.43 6.80 9.58
CA PRO A 123 6.80 7.16 9.23
C PRO A 123 7.63 5.97 8.74
N LEU A 124 7.13 4.75 8.91
CA LEU A 124 7.76 3.51 8.43
C LEU A 124 7.63 3.32 6.91
N ILE A 125 6.70 4.02 6.25
CA ILE A 125 6.44 3.94 4.81
C ILE A 125 6.41 5.29 4.10
N LYS A 126 6.47 6.42 4.83
CA LYS A 126 6.51 7.76 4.24
C LYS A 126 7.68 7.90 3.26
N GLY A 127 7.38 8.37 2.05
CA GLY A 127 8.37 8.53 0.97
C GLY A 127 8.90 7.21 0.39
N GLN A 128 8.29 6.07 0.75
CA GLN A 128 8.57 4.79 0.11
C GLN A 128 7.67 4.59 -1.12
N MET A 129 8.10 3.73 -2.03
CA MET A 129 7.37 3.38 -3.23
C MET A 129 7.18 1.86 -3.33
N LEU A 130 6.03 1.43 -3.83
CA LEU A 130 5.76 0.06 -4.24
C LEU A 130 5.45 0.09 -5.74
N VAL A 131 6.27 -0.60 -6.55
CA VAL A 131 6.08 -0.70 -7.99
C VAL A 131 5.66 -2.13 -8.30
N LEU A 132 4.57 -2.27 -9.04
CA LEU A 132 3.97 -3.56 -9.39
C LEU A 132 4.03 -3.74 -10.90
N ASN A 133 4.60 -4.83 -11.41
CA ASN A 133 4.43 -5.15 -12.84
C ASN A 133 3.09 -5.86 -13.00
N GLN A 134 2.28 -5.44 -13.98
CA GLN A 134 1.13 -6.20 -14.37
C GLN A 134 1.59 -7.40 -15.22
N LEU A 135 1.11 -8.58 -14.88
CA LEU A 135 1.35 -9.79 -15.64
C LEU A 135 0.30 -9.92 -16.75
N VAL A 136 0.56 -10.74 -17.77
CA VAL A 136 -0.40 -11.00 -18.87
C VAL A 136 -1.78 -11.46 -18.38
N ASN A 137 -1.88 -12.12 -17.22
CA ASN A 137 -3.16 -12.51 -16.60
C ASN A 137 -3.83 -11.41 -15.76
N GLY A 138 -3.34 -10.16 -15.78
CA GLY A 138 -3.85 -9.04 -14.99
C GLY A 138 -3.53 -9.09 -13.49
N SER A 139 -2.76 -10.08 -13.03
CA SER A 139 -2.21 -10.12 -11.65
C SER A 139 -1.02 -9.16 -11.53
N TYR A 140 -0.58 -8.91 -10.29
CA TYR A 140 0.60 -8.11 -10.01
C TYR A 140 1.71 -8.95 -9.37
N ASP A 141 2.94 -8.76 -9.84
CA ASP A 141 4.14 -9.09 -9.06
C ASP A 141 4.75 -7.80 -8.47
N LYS A 142 5.83 -7.94 -7.69
CA LYS A 142 6.55 -6.79 -7.09
C LYS A 142 7.82 -6.52 -7.88
N ASP A 143 7.89 -5.36 -8.53
CA ASP A 143 9.10 -4.89 -9.21
C ASP A 143 10.26 -4.64 -8.22
N SER A 144 11.49 -4.86 -8.70
CA SER A 144 12.74 -4.69 -7.94
C SER A 144 13.02 -3.26 -7.46
N SER A 145 12.46 -2.24 -8.11
CA SER A 145 12.56 -0.83 -7.73
C SER A 145 11.72 -0.44 -6.50
N SER A 146 10.86 -1.34 -6.03
CA SER A 146 10.05 -1.14 -4.82
C SER A 146 10.93 -0.94 -3.59
N THR A 147 10.76 0.18 -2.89
CA THR A 147 11.51 0.51 -1.67
C THR A 147 10.78 0.10 -0.38
N VAL A 148 9.46 -0.13 -0.46
CA VAL A 148 8.67 -0.67 0.67
C VAL A 148 9.23 -2.03 1.10
N LYS A 149 9.53 -2.15 2.40
CA LYS A 149 10.14 -3.35 2.98
C LYS A 149 9.22 -4.58 2.82
N PRO A 150 9.75 -5.83 2.79
CA PRO A 150 8.93 -7.05 2.71
C PRO A 150 8.11 -7.36 3.98
N LYS A 151 8.43 -6.74 5.12
CA LYS A 151 7.44 -6.45 6.17
C LYS A 151 6.78 -5.11 5.82
N PHE A 152 5.46 -5.02 5.99
CA PHE A 152 4.51 -4.04 5.41
C PHE A 152 3.73 -4.61 4.20
N LEU A 153 4.36 -5.31 3.25
CA LEU A 153 3.65 -5.89 2.10
C LEU A 153 2.59 -6.97 2.47
N PRO A 154 1.46 -7.06 1.73
CA PRO A 154 0.56 -8.21 1.72
C PRO A 154 1.27 -9.49 1.28
N LYS A 155 0.80 -10.66 1.74
CA LYS A 155 1.47 -11.96 1.45
C LYS A 155 1.64 -12.23 -0.06
N ALA A 156 0.68 -11.83 -0.89
CA ALA A 156 0.71 -12.07 -2.34
C ALA A 156 1.85 -11.35 -3.08
N LEU A 157 2.36 -10.25 -2.51
CA LEU A 157 3.44 -9.43 -3.10
C LEU A 157 4.81 -9.66 -2.45
N LYS A 158 4.89 -10.64 -1.55
CA LYS A 158 6.18 -11.09 -1.03
C LYS A 158 6.72 -12.14 -2.00
N GLU A 159 7.92 -11.89 -2.49
CA GLU A 159 8.77 -12.97 -2.97
C GLU A 159 8.85 -14.05 -1.87
N ALA A 160 8.93 -15.31 -2.29
CA ALA A 160 9.22 -16.39 -1.35
C ALA A 160 10.60 -16.12 -0.75
N THR A 161 10.66 -15.75 0.53
CA THR A 161 11.92 -15.77 1.28
C THR A 161 12.49 -17.18 1.21
N PRO A 162 13.77 -17.34 0.83
CA PRO A 162 14.42 -18.66 0.75
C PRO A 162 14.50 -19.33 2.13
#